data_AF-A0A7C3UAA4-F1
#
_entry.id   AF-A0A7C3UAA4-F1
#
_cell.length_a   1.000
_cell.length_b   1.000
_cell.length_c   1.000
_cell.angle_alpha   90.00
_cell.angle_beta   90.00
_cell.angle_gamma   90.00
#
_symmetry.space_group_name_H-M   'P 1'
#
loop_
_entity.id
_entity.type
_entity.pdbx_description
1 polymer ?
#
loop_
_entity_poly.entity_id
_entity_poly.type
_entity_poly.pdbx_seq_one_letter_code
_entity_poly.pdbx_strand_id
1 'polypeptide(L)' 'MPVVTALRATRGGRVAVHLDGAYFCSVSPALLARERLYEGREMGEAEAAALRAAASAERVHADALRLLSHR' A
#
# COMPACT_ATOMS: atom_id res chain seq x y z
N MET A 1 1.06 -18.70 2.50
CA MET A 1 1.19 -17.31 2.98
C MET A 1 1.65 -16.49 1.79
N PRO A 2 0.94 -15.42 1.41
CA PRO A 2 1.34 -14.60 0.28
C PRO A 2 2.72 -13.93 0.50
N VAL A 3 3.50 -13.82 -0.57
CA VAL A 3 4.85 -13.23 -0.53
C VAL A 3 4.86 -11.93 -1.32
N VAL A 4 5.51 -10.90 -0.78
CA VAL A 4 5.77 -9.66 -1.52
C VAL A 4 6.77 -9.96 -2.64
N THR A 5 6.28 -10.06 -3.87
CA THR A 5 7.11 -10.39 -5.03
C THR A 5 7.69 -9.17 -5.73
N ALA A 6 7.06 -8.01 -5.58
CA ALA A 6 7.58 -6.77 -6.17
C ALA A 6 7.08 -5.52 -5.44
N LEU A 7 7.94 -4.51 -5.36
CA LEU A 7 7.60 -3.16 -4.92
C LEU A 7 7.94 -2.16 -6.02
N ARG A 8 6.92 -1.59 -6.67
CA ARG A 8 7.11 -0.74 -7.86
C ARG A 8 6.69 0.69 -7.59
N ALA A 9 7.58 1.64 -7.81
CA ALA A 9 7.22 3.06 -7.77
C ALA A 9 6.17 3.38 -8.85
N THR A 10 5.17 4.19 -8.49
CA THR A 10 4.14 4.69 -9.40
C THR A 10 4.40 6.16 -9.73
N ARG A 11 3.87 6.64 -10.86
CA ARG A 11 4.01 8.06 -11.27
C ARG A 11 3.45 9.06 -10.26
N GLY A 12 2.53 8.64 -9.40
CA GLY A 12 1.91 9.47 -8.35
C GLY A 12 2.65 9.46 -7.01
N GLY A 13 3.91 9.02 -6.95
CA GLY A 13 4.70 8.98 -5.72
C GLY A 13 4.28 7.89 -4.72
N ARG A 14 3.35 7.01 -5.09
CA ARG A 14 2.97 5.81 -4.32
C ARG A 14 3.79 4.60 -4.76
N VAL A 15 3.79 3.55 -3.97
CA VAL A 15 4.42 2.26 -4.28
C VAL A 15 3.34 1.19 -4.46
N ALA A 16 3.34 0.54 -5.62
CA ALA A 16 2.51 -0.62 -5.90
C ALA A 16 3.14 -1.86 -5.28
N VAL A 17 2.37 -2.55 -4.45
CA VAL A 17 2.74 -3.80 -3.78
C VAL A 17 2.16 -4.96 -4.58
N HIS A 18 3.01 -5.92 -4.94
CA HIS A 18 2.59 -7.16 -5.58
C HIS A 18 2.78 -8.32 -4.61
N LEU A 19 1.73 -9.14 -4.46
CA LEU A 19 1.75 -10.39 -3.71
C LEU A 19 1.64 -11.55 -4.70
N ASP A 20 2.53 -12.53 -4.60
CA ASP A 20 2.56 -13.73 -5.46
C ASP A 20 2.48 -13.40 -6.97
N GLY A 21 3.13 -12.31 -7.38
CA GLY A 21 3.14 -11.81 -8.76
C GLY A 21 1.95 -10.94 -9.16
N ALA A 22 0.87 -10.94 -8.39
CA ALA A 22 -0.33 -10.15 -8.66
C ALA A 22 -0.30 -8.79 -7.97
N TYR A 23 -0.83 -7.75 -8.63
CA TYR A 23 -1.02 -6.46 -7.99
C TYR A 23 -1.97 -6.60 -6.80
N PHE A 24 -1.56 -6.10 -5.64
CA PHE A 24 -2.35 -6.17 -4.42
C PHE A 24 -2.97 -4.81 -4.06
N CYS A 25 -2.14 -3.79 -3.78
CA CYS A 25 -2.58 -2.43 -3.47
C CYS A 25 -1.46 -1.40 -3.71
N SER A 26 -1.76 -0.10 -3.59
CA SER A 26 -0.75 0.96 -3.59
C SER A 26 -0.68 1.69 -2.25
N VAL A 27 0.53 1.86 -1.72
CA VAL A 27 0.80 2.46 -0.41
C VAL A 27 1.66 3.72 -0.56
N SER A 28 1.63 4.61 0.43
CA SER A 28 2.62 5.68 0.50
C SER A 28 4.01 5.13 0.87
N PRO A 29 5.11 5.85 0.57
CA PRO A 29 6.44 5.50 1.07
C PRO A 29 6.51 5.43 2.60
N ALA A 30 5.73 6.25 3.31
CA ALA A 30 5.67 6.24 4.77
C ALA A 30 5.02 4.95 5.31
N LEU A 31 3.91 4.52 4.70
CA LEU A 31 3.25 3.26 5.07
C LEU A 31 4.13 2.06 4.73
N LEU A 32 4.82 2.09 3.58
CA LEU A 32 5.80 1.07 3.21
C LEU A 32 6.89 0.90 4.29
N ALA A 33 7.47 2.01 4.75
CA ALA A 33 8.50 2.00 5.78
C ALA A 33 7.93 1.54 7.14
N ARG A 34 6.74 2.02 7.52
CA ARG A 34 6.10 1.67 8.79
C ARG A 34 5.77 0.19 8.88
N GLU A 35 5.22 -0.37 7.81
CA GLU A 35 4.87 -1.79 7.75
C GLU A 35 6.09 -2.68 7.43
N ARG A 36 7.29 -2.11 7.22
CA ARG A 36 8.53 -2.84 6.88
C ARG A 36 8.34 -3.77 5.67
N LEU A 37 7.77 -3.26 4.59
CA LEU A 37 7.59 -4.04 3.36
C LEU A 37 8.91 -4.09 2.56
N TYR A 38 9.30 -5.28 2.15
CA TYR A 38 10.43 -5.56 1.27
C TYR A 38 10.13 -6.79 0.42
N GLU A 39 10.82 -6.94 -0.71
CA GLU A 39 10.65 -8.10 -1.59
C GLU A 39 11.13 -9.38 -0.91
N GLY A 40 10.38 -10.47 -1.06
CA GLY A 40 10.60 -11.73 -0.35
C GLY A 40 10.01 -11.78 1.06
N ARG A 41 9.36 -10.72 1.53
CA ARG A 41 8.63 -10.78 2.80
C ARG A 41 7.38 -11.65 2.66
N GLU A 42 7.26 -12.62 3.54
CA GLU A 42 6.02 -13.38 3.73
C GLU A 42 5.04 -12.60 4.60
N MET A 43 3.76 -12.65 4.25
CA MET A 43 2.69 -12.00 5.00
C MET A 43 1.59 -13.00 5.32
N GLY A 44 1.07 -12.93 6.55
CA GLY A 44 -0.15 -13.63 6.92
C GLY A 44 -1.38 -13.01 6.25
N GLU A 45 -2.47 -13.77 6.14
CA GLU A 45 -3.73 -13.25 5.58
C GLU A 45 -4.27 -12.06 6.37
N ALA A 46 -4.19 -12.11 7.70
CA ALA A 46 -4.56 -11.01 8.58
C ALA A 46 -3.70 -9.76 8.35
N GLU A 47 -2.39 -9.93 8.14
CA GLU A 47 -1.48 -8.83 7.84
C GLU A 47 -1.78 -8.22 6.47
N ALA A 48 -2.05 -9.06 5.46
CA ALA A 48 -2.44 -8.60 4.13
C ALA A 48 -3.76 -7.82 4.15
N ALA A 49 -4.74 -8.30 4.91
CA ALA A 49 -6.00 -7.59 5.13
C ALA A 49 -5.79 -6.24 5.83
N ALA A 50 -4.97 -6.20 6.89
CA ALA A 50 -4.63 -4.97 7.60
C ALA A 50 -3.91 -3.96 6.71
N LEU A 51 -2.94 -4.41 5.90
CA LEU A 51 -2.23 -3.58 4.94
C LEU A 51 -3.21 -2.96 3.92
N ARG A 52 -4.14 -3.76 3.41
CA ARG A 52 -5.15 -3.29 2.45
C ARG A 52 -6.09 -2.25 3.07
N ALA A 53 -6.50 -2.47 4.32
CA ALA A 53 -7.31 -1.52 5.06
C ALA A 53 -6.57 -0.19 5.28
N ALA A 54 -5.30 -0.24 5.70
CA ALA A 54 -4.46 0.94 5.86
C ALA A 54 -4.26 1.71 4.55
N ALA A 55 -3.97 1.00 3.45
CA ALA A 55 -3.83 1.59 2.12
C ALA A 55 -5.12 2.30 1.66
N SER A 56 -6.28 1.70 1.94
CA SER A 56 -7.58 2.31 1.65
C SER A 56 -7.83 3.56 2.49
N ALA A 57 -7.49 3.53 3.78
CA ALA A 57 -7.64 4.67 4.67
C ALA A 57 -6.79 5.88 4.22
N GLU A 58 -5.53 5.65 3.80
CA GLU A 58 -4.68 6.71 3.23
C GLU A 58 -5.33 7.37 2.02
N ARG A 59 -5.91 6.56 1.11
CA ARG A 59 -6.56 7.07 -0.10
C ARG A 59 -7.78 7.92 0.25
N VAL A 60 -8.65 7.43 1.13
CA VAL A 60 -9.84 8.17 1.57
C VAL A 60 -9.45 9.48 2.25
N HIS A 61 -8.40 9.46 3.08
CA HIS A 61 -7.90 10.67 3.73
C HIS A 61 -7.35 11.69 2.73
N ALA A 62 -6.54 11.24 1.75
CA ALA A 62 -6.02 12.11 0.71
C ALA A 62 -7.14 12.71 -0.16
N ASP A 63 -8.15 11.92 -0.51
CA ASP A 63 -9.32 12.40 -1.26
C ASP A 63 -10.13 13.43 -0.45
N ALA A 64 -10.31 13.20 0.86
CA ALA A 64 -10.99 14.14 1.73
C ALA A 64 -10.23 15.49 1.81
N LEU A 65 -8.90 15.46 1.99
CA LEU A 65 -8.07 16.66 1.99
C LEU A 65 -8.16 17.41 0.66
N ARG A 66 -8.13 16.69 -0.47
CA ARG A 66 -8.29 17.29 -1.80
C ARG A 66 -9.64 18.01 -1.92
N LEU A 67 -10.73 17.37 -1.51
CA LEU A 67 -12.07 17.98 -1.53
C LEU A 67 -12.17 19.22 -0.63
N LEU A 68 -11.51 19.21 0.53
CA LEU A 68 -11.46 20.36 1.44
C LEU A 68 -10.64 21.52 0.86
N SER A 69 -9.54 21.24 0.16
CA SER A 69 -8.69 22.28 -0.44
C SER A 69 -9.30 23.03 -1.63
N HIS A 70 -10.40 22.52 -2.19
CA HIS A 70 -11.13 23.14 -3.29
C HIS A 70 -12.24 24.10 -2.83
N ARG A 71 -12.32 24.39 -1.52
CA ARG A 71 -13.19 25.42 -0.94
C ARG A 71 -12.38 26.62 -0.49
#